data_AF-A0A5C7MQA1-F1
#
_entry.id   AF-A0A5C7MQA1-F1
#
_cell.length_a   1.000
_cell.length_b   1.000
_cell.length_c   1.000
_cell.angle_alpha   90.00
_cell.angle_beta   90.00
_cell.angle_gamma   90.00
#
_symmetry.space_group_name_H-M   'P 1'
#
loop_
_entity.id
_entity.type
_entity.pdbx_description
1 polymer ?
#
loop_
_entity_poly.entity_id
_entity_poly.type
_entity_poly.pdbx_seq_one_letter_code
_entity_poly.pdbx_strand_id
1 'polypeptide(L)'
;MDLIPSDTRVFLFHSATASRDTSGAMDDVNQWLSKDRSAGQYANLRVKDISVTPDGAGGVYTVVVCTLGRVVDTVVETIVEAAE
;
A
#
# COMPACT_ATOMS: atom_id res chain seq x y z
N MET A 1 12.55 6.50 -0.24
CA MET A 1 11.56 7.19 0.62
C MET A 1 11.14 6.23 1.71
N ASP A 2 11.68 6.40 2.91
CA ASP A 2 11.55 5.47 4.03
C ASP A 2 10.08 5.27 4.43
N LEU A 3 9.68 4.02 4.63
CA LEU A 3 8.34 3.65 5.08
C LEU A 3 8.37 3.53 6.61
N ILE A 4 7.65 4.39 7.32
CA ILE A 4 7.62 4.35 8.78
C ILE A 4 6.82 3.10 9.20
N PRO A 5 7.42 2.16 9.96
CA PRO A 5 6.76 0.89 10.29
C PRO A 5 5.42 1.07 10.99
N SER A 6 5.33 2.05 11.90
CA SER A 6 4.09 2.37 12.63
C SER A 6 2.94 2.84 11.72
N ASP A 7 3.29 3.45 10.57
CA ASP A 7 2.34 4.02 9.61
C ASP A 7 2.08 3.10 8.41
N THR A 8 2.95 2.10 8.20
CA THR A 8 2.86 1.19 7.06
C THR A 8 1.89 0.04 7.37
N ARG A 9 1.00 -0.25 6.42
CA ARG A 9 0.11 -1.42 6.44
C ARG A 9 0.26 -2.16 5.14
N VAL A 10 0.48 -3.47 5.23
CA VAL A 10 0.60 -4.35 4.06
C VAL A 10 -0.61 -5.28 4.05
N PHE A 11 -1.31 -5.31 2.92
CA PHE A 11 -2.44 -6.19 2.70
C PHE A 11 -2.08 -7.19 1.61
N LEU A 12 -2.33 -8.47 1.88
CA LEU A 12 -2.07 -9.57 0.95
C LEU A 12 -3.40 -10.16 0.50
N PHE A 13 -3.60 -10.20 -0.81
CA PHE A 13 -4.71 -10.87 -1.48
C PHE A 13 -4.15 -12.07 -2.22
N HIS A 14 -4.84 -13.21 -2.12
CA HIS A 14 -4.46 -14.41 -2.84
C HIS A 14 -5.64 -14.89 -3.67
N SER A 15 -5.45 -14.94 -4.99
CA SER A 15 -6.41 -15.45 -5.93
C SER A 15 -5.87 -16.75 -6.51
N ALA A 16 -6.24 -17.87 -5.91
CA ALA A 16 -5.75 -19.21 -6.24
C ALA A 16 -6.09 -19.67 -7.67
N THR A 17 -7.08 -19.03 -8.30
CA THR A 17 -7.59 -19.41 -9.63
C THR A 17 -7.26 -18.38 -10.72
N ALA A 18 -6.45 -17.37 -10.43
CA ALA A 18 -6.14 -16.27 -11.35
C ALA A 18 -5.03 -16.58 -12.38
N SER A 19 -4.62 -17.85 -12.52
CA SER A 19 -3.56 -18.33 -13.45
C SER A 19 -3.68 -17.78 -14.86
N ARG A 20 -4.92 -17.65 -15.34
CA ARG A 20 -5.23 -17.28 -16.73
C ARG A 20 -5.77 -15.86 -16.85
N ASP A 21 -6.21 -15.25 -15.75
CA ASP A 21 -6.80 -13.93 -15.73
C ASP A 21 -6.44 -13.20 -14.43
N THR A 22 -5.35 -12.43 -14.50
CA THR A 22 -4.91 -11.54 -13.42
C THR A 22 -5.93 -10.42 -13.15
N SER A 23 -6.81 -10.13 -14.12
CA SER A 23 -7.85 -9.10 -14.02
C SER A 23 -8.84 -9.42 -12.89
N GLY A 24 -9.22 -10.70 -12.72
CA GLY A 24 -10.07 -11.14 -11.61
C GLY A 24 -9.43 -10.90 -10.24
N ALA A 25 -8.12 -11.11 -10.10
CA ALA A 25 -7.41 -10.80 -8.86
C ALA A 25 -7.33 -9.29 -8.57
N MET A 26 -7.31 -8.46 -9.63
CA MET A 26 -7.41 -7.02 -9.52
C MET A 26 -8.82 -6.54 -9.20
N ASP A 27 -9.87 -7.27 -9.58
CA ASP A 27 -11.26 -6.94 -9.22
C ASP A 27 -11.47 -6.99 -7.70
N ASP A 28 -11.01 -8.04 -7.03
CA ASP A 28 -11.04 -8.16 -5.57
C ASP A 28 -10.30 -7.00 -4.88
N VAL A 29 -9.14 -6.62 -5.42
CA VAL A 29 -8.34 -5.50 -4.92
C VAL A 29 -9.05 -4.17 -5.17
N ASN A 30 -9.65 -3.96 -6.34
CA ASN A 30 -10.41 -2.77 -6.67
C ASN A 30 -11.65 -2.65 -5.79
N GLN A 31 -12.40 -3.73 -5.60
CA GLN A 31 -13.54 -3.77 -4.69
C GLN A 31 -13.11 -3.45 -3.26
N TRP A 32 -11.96 -3.95 -2.83
CA TRP A 32 -11.38 -3.59 -1.54
C TRP A 32 -11.00 -2.09 -1.50
N LEU A 33 -10.36 -1.54 -2.53
CA LEU A 33 -9.98 -0.12 -2.60
C LEU A 33 -11.20 0.81 -2.59
N SER A 34 -12.30 0.42 -3.25
CA SER A 34 -13.54 1.21 -3.31
C SER A 34 -14.29 1.31 -1.97
N LYS A 35 -13.92 0.52 -0.96
CA LYS A 35 -14.53 0.64 0.38
C LYS A 35 -14.14 1.98 1.00
N ASP A 36 -15.14 2.79 1.32
CA ASP A 36 -14.95 3.99 2.14
C ASP A 36 -14.47 3.57 3.54
N ARG A 37 -13.33 4.11 3.94
CA ARG A 37 -12.70 3.88 5.24
C ARG A 37 -12.66 5.15 6.09
N SER A 38 -13.31 6.22 5.62
CA SER A 38 -13.25 7.57 6.17
C SER A 38 -13.74 7.64 7.61
N ALA A 39 -14.64 6.74 8.01
CA ALA A 39 -15.16 6.62 9.37
C ALA A 39 -14.44 5.57 10.26
N GLY A 40 -13.38 4.91 9.76
CA GLY A 40 -12.72 3.79 10.43
C GLY A 40 -11.28 4.08 10.89
N GLN A 41 -10.63 3.04 11.43
CA GLN A 41 -9.21 3.09 11.87
C GLN A 41 -8.21 3.37 10.72
N TYR A 42 -8.69 3.40 9.48
CA TYR A 42 -7.93 3.58 8.25
C TYR A 42 -8.41 4.80 7.43
N ALA A 43 -8.97 5.81 8.10
CA ALA A 43 -9.52 7.01 7.45
C ALA A 43 -8.51 7.74 6.54
N ASN A 44 -7.22 7.70 6.87
CA ASN A 44 -6.15 8.36 6.12
C ASN A 44 -5.27 7.39 5.31
N LEU A 45 -5.76 6.17 5.05
CA LEU A 45 -5.01 5.17 4.30
C LEU A 45 -4.76 5.64 2.87
N ARG A 46 -3.48 5.74 2.49
CA ARG A 46 -3.02 6.04 1.13
C ARG A 46 -2.28 4.84 0.57
N VAL A 47 -2.60 4.46 -0.67
CA VAL A 47 -1.85 3.42 -1.39
C VAL A 47 -0.51 3.99 -1.81
N LYS A 48 0.56 3.28 -1.47
CA LYS A 48 1.94 3.60 -1.84
C LYS A 48 2.40 2.76 -3.02
N ASP A 49 2.13 1.45 -2.95
CA ASP A 49 2.54 0.50 -3.97
C ASP A 49 1.52 -0.65 -4.09
N ILE A 50 1.35 -1.16 -5.31
CA ILE A 50 0.60 -2.39 -5.58
C ILE A 50 1.49 -3.28 -6.44
N SER A 51 1.78 -4.47 -5.94
CA SER A 51 2.63 -5.44 -6.61
C SER A 51 1.89 -6.76 -6.79
N VAL A 52 2.00 -7.37 -7.97
CA VAL A 52 1.40 -8.68 -8.28
C VAL A 52 2.51 -9.69 -8.55
N THR A 53 2.46 -10.82 -7.86
CA THR A 53 3.44 -11.90 -7.98
C THR A 53 2.72 -13.21 -8.24
N PRO A 54 3.12 -14.02 -9.24
CA PRO A 54 2.55 -15.35 -9.43
C PRO A 54 2.87 -16.25 -8.23
N ASP A 55 1.93 -17.12 -7.84
CA ASP A 55 2.12 -18.04 -6.70
C ASP A 55 2.91 -19.31 -7.06
N GLY A 56 3.09 -19.57 -8.36
CA GLY A 56 3.75 -20.77 -8.89
C GLY A 56 2.86 -22.00 -9.05
N ALA A 57 1.62 -22.00 -8.53
CA ALA A 57 0.64 -23.07 -8.69
C ALA A 57 -0.54 -22.69 -9.60
N GLY A 58 -0.52 -21.48 -10.18
CA GLY A 58 -1.56 -21.00 -11.07
C GLY A 58 -2.55 -20.04 -10.40
N GLY A 59 -2.10 -19.34 -9.38
CA GLY A 59 -2.73 -18.17 -8.78
C GLY A 59 -1.78 -16.98 -8.77
N VAL A 60 -2.25 -15.89 -8.18
CA VAL A 60 -1.44 -14.69 -7.98
C VAL A 60 -1.62 -14.16 -6.56
N TYR A 61 -0.54 -13.64 -6.01
CA TYR A 61 -0.52 -12.81 -4.83
C TYR A 61 -0.52 -11.35 -5.25
N THR A 62 -1.49 -10.59 -4.76
CA THR A 62 -1.48 -9.13 -4.87
C THR A 62 -1.14 -8.54 -3.52
N VAL A 63 -0.04 -7.81 -3.46
CA VAL A 63 0.44 -7.10 -2.28
C VAL A 63 0.11 -5.63 -2.45
N VAL A 64 -0.66 -5.08 -1.50
CA VAL A 64 -0.97 -3.66 -1.46
C VAL A 64 -0.26 -3.06 -0.24
N VAL A 65 0.67 -2.15 -0.51
CA VAL A 65 1.39 -1.38 0.51
C VAL A 65 0.69 -0.06 0.70
N CYS A 66 0.22 0.19 1.91
CA CYS A 66 -0.44 1.41 2.31
C CYS A 66 0.32 2.15 3.42
N THR A 67 0.11 3.44 3.49
CA THR A 67 0.55 4.31 4.59
C THR A 67 -0.67 5.00 5.19
N LEU A 68 -0.76 5.14 6.51
CA LEU A 68 -1.85 5.85 7.19
C LEU A 68 -1.77 7.36 7.05
N GLY A 69 -0.80 7.87 6.27
CA GLY A 69 -0.81 9.26 5.83
C GLY A 69 -0.70 10.23 7.00
N ARG A 70 -0.16 9.79 8.15
CA ARG A 70 0.46 10.76 9.06
C ARG A 70 1.57 11.39 8.23
N VAL A 71 1.28 12.61 7.76
CA VAL A 71 2.31 13.53 7.32
C VAL A 71 3.20 13.64 8.53
N VAL A 72 4.30 12.89 8.54
CA VAL A 72 5.44 13.31 9.32
C VAL A 72 5.81 14.58 8.61
N ASP A 73 5.39 15.68 9.23
CA ASP A 73 5.99 16.99 9.01
C ASP A 73 7.48 16.70 9.13
N THR A 74 8.08 16.46 7.97
CA THR A 74 9.50 16.25 7.90
C THR A 74 9.97 17.66 8.18
N VAL A 75 10.28 17.93 9.44
CA VAL A 75 11.09 19.06 9.83
C VAL A 75 12.35 18.87 9.01
N VAL A 76 12.35 19.49 7.83
CA VAL A 76 13.56 19.73 7.06
C VAL A 76 14.31 20.70 7.96
N GLU A 77 15.06 20.14 8.90
CA GLU A 77 16.06 20.85 9.66
C GLU A 77 17.05 21.32 8.61
N THR A 78 16.79 22.52 8.09
CA THR A 78 17.68 23.24 7.22
C THR A 78 18.88 23.53 8.11
N ILE A 79 19.89 22.67 8.04
CA ILE A 79 21.23 23.00 8.49
C ILE A 79 21.71 24.17 7.63
N VAL A 80 21.40 25.38 8.08
CA VAL A 80 22.09 26.58 7.60
C VAL A 80 23.50 26.48 8.17
N GLU A 81 24.42 25.90 7.40
CA GLU A 81 25.85 26.10 7.62
C GLU A 81 26.13 27.60 7.38
N ALA A 82 26.09 28.35 8.47
CA ALA A 82 26.75 29.64 8.55
C ALA A 82 28.26 29.37 8.58
N ALA A 83 28.94 29.75 7.50
CA ALA A 83 30.39 29.90 7.50
C ALA A 83 30.71 31.38 7.24
N GLU A 84 31.27 32.00 8.28
CA GLU A 84 31.90 33.33 8.29
C GLU A 84 33.18 33.37 7.43
#